data_AF-A0A8T4ZWP3-F1
#
_entry.id   AF-A0A8T4ZWP3-F1
#
_cell.length_a   1.000
_cell.length_b   1.000
_cell.length_c   1.000
_cell.angle_alpha   90.00
_cell.angle_beta   90.00
_cell.angle_gamma   90.00
#
_symmetry.space_group_name_H-M   'P 1'
#
loop_
_entity.id
_entity.type
_entity.pdbx_description
1 polymer ?
#
loop_
_entity_poly.entity_id
_entity_poly.type
_entity_poly.pdbx_seq_one_letter_code
_entity_poly.pdbx_strand_id
1 'polypeptide(L)'
;MKINKYPKKGYSTMLSFLNIFLICSFFFVRINVEHSIEVYVYNFPNFYSLENIKNYFHHTFEAEATIYYRYLNDSYYLDEFLKIVSLLIEEGVPIIPPDFCVPCEMEKDWKETYIRYSCPLLLYFRDGNLTSIVISRFDPNVLFQAFIYSEESVKVFLRDDLIYLLKDDARMRIEDLLKGRKEVSMEFLSLLPIIVMAALIDAA
;
A
#
# COMPACT_ATOMS: atom_id res chain seq x y z
N MET A 1 34.13 -51.78 -61.47
CA MET A 1 33.89 -51.79 -60.02
C MET A 1 33.56 -50.36 -59.58
N LYS A 2 32.27 -50.01 -59.45
CA LYS A 2 31.79 -48.65 -59.14
C LYS A 2 31.45 -48.58 -57.65
N ILE A 3 32.14 -47.72 -56.91
CA ILE A 3 31.90 -47.46 -55.49
C ILE A 3 30.91 -46.30 -55.39
N ASN A 4 29.70 -46.59 -54.89
CA ASN A 4 28.68 -45.57 -54.59
C ASN A 4 29.04 -44.85 -53.28
N LYS A 5 29.24 -43.54 -53.35
CA LYS A 5 29.33 -42.61 -52.21
C LYS A 5 27.92 -42.15 -51.84
N TYR A 6 27.50 -42.43 -50.60
CA TYR A 6 26.34 -41.77 -49.99
C TYR A 6 26.79 -40.49 -49.27
N PRO A 7 26.10 -39.34 -49.44
CA PRO A 7 26.25 -38.22 -48.54
C PRO A 7 25.24 -38.34 -47.38
N LYS A 8 25.73 -38.47 -46.14
CA LYS A 8 24.95 -38.23 -44.92
C LYS A 8 25.37 -36.89 -44.33
N LYS A 9 24.59 -35.84 -44.55
CA LYS A 9 24.58 -34.62 -43.72
C LYS A 9 23.15 -34.10 -43.66
N GLY A 10 22.61 -33.97 -42.46
CA GLY A 10 21.28 -33.37 -42.27
C GLY A 10 20.62 -33.56 -40.91
N TYR A 11 21.37 -33.65 -39.81
CA TYR A 11 20.78 -33.82 -38.46
C TYR A 11 21.39 -32.92 -37.38
N SER A 12 22.10 -31.84 -37.77
CA SER A 12 22.80 -30.99 -36.79
C SER A 12 22.01 -29.77 -36.33
N THR A 13 21.02 -29.29 -37.08
CA THR A 13 20.31 -28.04 -36.76
C THR A 13 19.01 -28.25 -35.98
N MET A 14 18.43 -29.45 -36.01
CA MET A 14 17.17 -29.73 -35.30
C MET A 14 17.36 -29.96 -33.78
N LEU A 15 18.55 -30.40 -33.34
CA LEU A 15 18.84 -30.56 -31.91
C LEU A 15 19.01 -29.21 -31.18
N SER A 16 19.40 -28.15 -31.88
CA SER A 16 19.63 -26.83 -31.28
C SER A 16 18.35 -26.13 -30.87
N PHE A 17 17.27 -26.25 -31.65
CA PHE A 17 15.96 -25.65 -31.32
C PHE A 17 15.25 -26.38 -30.17
N LEU A 18 15.44 -27.70 -30.05
CA LEU A 18 14.80 -28.50 -28.99
C LEU A 18 15.36 -28.16 -27.60
N ASN A 19 16.65 -27.83 -27.50
CA ASN A 19 17.27 -27.41 -26.24
C ASN A 19 16.80 -26.01 -25.79
N ILE A 20 16.58 -25.08 -26.72
CA ILE A 20 16.09 -23.73 -26.38
C ILE A 20 14.66 -23.80 -25.83
N PHE A 21 13.80 -24.64 -26.42
CA PHE A 21 12.42 -24.80 -25.95
C PHE A 21 12.33 -25.47 -24.56
N LEU A 22 13.21 -26.44 -24.29
CA LEU A 22 13.32 -27.08 -22.98
C LEU A 22 13.81 -26.11 -21.90
N ILE A 23 14.78 -25.24 -22.20
CA ILE A 23 15.24 -24.22 -21.26
C ILE A 23 14.13 -23.20 -20.95
N CYS A 24 13.33 -22.77 -21.94
CA CYS A 24 12.20 -21.86 -21.70
C CYS A 24 11.11 -22.46 -20.80
N SER A 25 10.87 -23.77 -20.86
CA SER A 25 9.83 -24.42 -20.04
C SER A 25 10.17 -24.52 -18.54
N PHE A 26 11.45 -24.43 -18.17
CA PHE A 26 11.88 -24.37 -16.77
C PHE A 26 11.78 -22.96 -16.16
N PHE A 27 11.55 -21.93 -16.97
CA PHE A 27 11.31 -20.56 -16.52
C PHE A 27 9.81 -20.21 -16.47
N PHE A 28 8.95 -21.18 -16.13
CA PHE A 28 7.67 -20.82 -15.51
C PHE A 28 7.94 -20.31 -14.10
N VAL A 29 8.45 -19.09 -14.01
CA VAL A 29 8.44 -18.29 -12.80
C VAL A 29 6.97 -18.17 -12.42
N ARG A 30 6.55 -18.90 -11.37
CA ARG A 30 5.30 -18.59 -10.69
C ARG A 30 5.48 -17.20 -10.13
N ILE A 31 4.94 -16.20 -10.82
CA ILE A 31 4.77 -14.86 -10.27
C ILE A 31 3.71 -15.05 -9.18
N ASN A 32 4.14 -15.37 -7.97
CA ASN A 32 3.32 -15.15 -6.81
C ASN A 32 3.19 -13.63 -6.75
N VAL A 33 2.03 -13.10 -7.11
CA VAL A 33 1.71 -11.71 -6.83
C VAL A 33 1.59 -11.65 -5.31
N GLU A 34 2.70 -11.33 -4.66
CA GLU A 34 2.74 -11.10 -3.22
C GLU A 34 1.88 -9.86 -2.98
N HIS A 35 0.69 -10.06 -2.41
CA HIS A 35 -0.21 -8.95 -2.09
C HIS A 35 0.46 -8.08 -1.05
N SER A 36 0.81 -6.85 -1.42
CA SER A 36 1.51 -5.95 -0.50
C SER A 36 0.47 -5.18 0.29
N ILE A 37 0.39 -5.44 1.60
CA ILE A 37 -0.41 -4.62 2.51
C ILE A 37 0.52 -3.61 3.18
N GLU A 38 0.16 -2.33 3.08
CA GLU A 38 0.86 -1.23 3.71
C GLU A 38 -0.09 -0.52 4.68
N VAL A 39 0.39 -0.18 5.88
CA VAL A 39 -0.40 0.54 6.87
C VAL A 39 0.33 1.80 7.31
N TYR A 40 -0.24 2.96 7.06
CA TYR A 40 0.28 4.23 7.54
C TYR A 40 -0.41 4.61 8.85
N VAL A 41 0.35 4.71 9.94
CA VAL A 41 -0.16 5.00 11.28
C VAL A 41 0.28 6.39 11.71
N TYR A 42 -0.66 7.34 11.72
CA TYR A 42 -0.45 8.68 12.22
C TYR A 42 -0.84 8.75 13.70
N ASN A 43 0.14 8.99 14.56
CA ASN A 43 -0.08 9.10 16.01
C ASN A 43 1.02 9.92 16.68
N PHE A 44 0.77 10.40 17.90
CA PHE A 44 1.85 10.94 18.74
C PHE A 44 2.65 9.80 19.38
N PRO A 45 3.98 9.94 19.53
CA PRO A 45 4.84 8.91 20.12
C PRO A 45 4.47 8.60 21.58
N ASN A 46 3.91 9.58 22.30
CA ASN A 46 3.57 9.46 23.72
C ASN A 46 2.09 9.10 23.95
N PHE A 47 1.32 8.84 22.88
CA PHE A 47 -0.08 8.49 23.01
C PHE A 47 -0.23 7.02 23.40
N TYR A 48 -1.01 6.73 24.45
CA TYR A 48 -1.23 5.37 24.95
C TYR A 48 -1.71 4.39 23.88
N SER A 49 -2.48 4.86 22.89
CA SER A 49 -2.95 4.03 21.79
C SER A 49 -1.83 3.51 20.89
N LEU A 50 -0.67 4.18 20.81
CA LEU A 50 0.41 3.77 19.92
C LEU A 50 1.04 2.45 20.34
N GLU A 51 1.29 2.24 21.63
CA GLU A 51 1.85 0.98 22.13
C GLU A 51 0.90 -0.18 21.89
N ASN A 52 -0.40 0.05 22.10
CA ASN A 52 -1.43 -0.93 21.82
C ASN A 52 -1.52 -1.26 20.31
N ILE A 53 -1.42 -0.26 19.43
CA ILE A 53 -1.37 -0.45 17.97
C ILE A 53 -0.13 -1.26 17.57
N LYS A 54 1.05 -0.90 18.11
CA LYS A 54 2.31 -1.62 17.85
C LYS A 54 2.21 -3.08 18.27
N ASN A 55 1.71 -3.33 19.48
CA ASN A 55 1.52 -4.68 20.00
C ASN A 55 0.52 -5.46 19.15
N TYR A 56 -0.62 -4.86 18.79
CA TYR A 56 -1.62 -5.51 17.94
C TYR A 56 -1.02 -5.97 16.61
N PHE A 57 -0.32 -5.09 15.91
CA PHE A 57 0.26 -5.43 14.62
C PHE A 57 1.42 -6.43 14.71
N HIS A 58 2.28 -6.30 15.73
CA HIS A 58 3.38 -7.25 15.94
C HIS A 58 2.88 -8.67 16.21
N HIS A 59 1.79 -8.83 16.95
CA HIS A 59 1.25 -10.18 17.25
C HIS A 59 0.36 -10.74 16.15
N THR A 60 -0.29 -9.89 15.35
CA THR A 60 -1.35 -10.33 14.43
C THR A 60 -0.89 -10.40 12.97
N PHE A 61 0.00 -9.50 12.53
CA PHE A 61 0.25 -9.27 11.10
C PHE A 61 1.72 -9.04 10.73
N GLU A 62 2.68 -9.40 11.58
CA GLU A 62 4.11 -9.09 11.38
C GLU A 62 4.68 -9.58 10.03
N ALA A 63 4.14 -10.66 9.47
CA ALA A 63 4.55 -11.20 8.17
C ALA A 63 3.69 -10.75 6.97
N GLU A 64 2.57 -10.07 7.21
CA GLU A 64 1.54 -9.81 6.18
C GLU A 64 1.46 -8.33 5.77
N ALA A 65 1.98 -7.41 6.58
CA ALA A 65 1.92 -5.98 6.26
C ALA A 65 3.16 -5.20 6.66
N THR A 66 3.49 -4.22 5.83
CA THR A 66 4.52 -3.21 6.11
C THR A 66 3.88 -2.01 6.81
N ILE A 67 4.42 -1.61 7.95
CA ILE A 67 3.82 -0.57 8.79
C ILE A 67 4.72 0.65 8.86
N TYR A 68 4.16 1.80 8.48
CA TYR A 68 4.82 3.10 8.47
C TYR A 68 4.28 3.96 9.60
N TYR A 69 5.05 4.11 10.67
CA TYR A 69 4.70 5.01 11.77
C TYR A 69 5.05 6.46 11.39
N ARG A 70 4.03 7.32 11.35
CA ARG A 70 4.10 8.74 10.99
C ARG A 70 3.85 9.58 12.25
N TYR A 71 4.93 9.98 12.92
CA TYR A 71 4.82 10.65 14.21
C TYR A 71 4.40 12.12 14.06
N LEU A 72 3.30 12.51 14.72
CA LEU A 72 2.70 13.85 14.60
C LEU A 72 3.48 14.98 15.29
N ASN A 73 4.59 14.66 15.97
CA ASN A 73 5.54 15.67 16.43
C ASN A 73 6.45 16.19 15.30
N ASP A 74 6.56 15.45 14.19
CA ASP A 74 7.16 15.91 12.95
C ASP A 74 6.16 16.82 12.22
N SER A 75 6.56 18.06 11.93
CA SER A 75 5.69 19.04 11.28
C SER A 75 5.24 18.61 9.88
N TYR A 76 6.04 17.80 9.19
CA TYR A 76 5.72 17.27 7.87
C TYR A 76 4.57 16.25 7.93
N TYR A 77 4.65 15.30 8.86
CA TYR A 77 3.59 14.32 9.06
C TYR A 77 2.34 14.94 9.67
N LEU A 78 2.49 15.98 10.49
CA LEU A 78 1.37 16.75 11.00
C LEU A 78 0.62 17.48 9.88
N ASP A 79 1.33 18.15 8.96
CA ASP A 79 0.71 18.82 7.81
C ASP A 79 0.00 17.82 6.88
N GLU A 80 0.64 16.68 6.58
CA GLU A 80 0.03 15.60 5.82
C GLU A 80 -1.24 15.05 6.49
N PHE A 81 -1.18 14.78 7.78
CA PHE A 81 -2.34 14.34 8.57
C PHE A 81 -3.49 15.34 8.48
N LEU A 82 -3.22 16.64 8.66
CA LEU A 82 -4.25 17.68 8.60
C LEU A 82 -4.87 17.81 7.22
N LYS A 83 -4.08 17.62 6.15
CA LYS A 83 -4.60 17.57 4.77
C LYS A 83 -5.55 16.41 4.58
N ILE A 84 -5.19 15.21 5.04
CA ILE A 84 -6.07 14.03 4.96
C ILE A 84 -7.37 14.29 5.75
N VAL A 85 -7.27 14.81 6.97
CA VAL A 85 -8.43 15.14 7.81
C VAL A 85 -9.32 16.19 7.14
N SER A 86 -8.75 17.24 6.55
CA SER A 86 -9.49 18.26 5.79
C SER A 86 -10.27 17.65 4.63
N LEU A 87 -9.64 16.76 3.86
CA LEU A 87 -10.30 16.06 2.74
C LEU A 87 -11.50 15.23 3.21
N LEU A 88 -11.35 14.52 4.33
CA LEU A 88 -12.43 13.72 4.89
C LEU A 88 -13.61 14.61 5.34
N ILE A 89 -13.33 15.77 5.94
CA ILE A 89 -14.35 16.75 6.34
C ILE A 89 -15.05 17.34 5.11
N GLU A 90 -14.31 17.71 4.07
CA GLU A 90 -14.86 18.18 2.78
C GLU A 90 -15.83 17.17 2.18
N GLU A 91 -15.54 15.86 2.33
CA GLU A 91 -16.41 14.77 1.89
C GLU A 91 -17.59 14.48 2.83
N GLY A 92 -17.73 15.23 3.93
CA GLY A 92 -18.82 15.07 4.89
C GLY A 92 -18.63 13.91 5.87
N VAL A 93 -17.41 13.38 6.03
CA VAL A 93 -17.11 12.38 7.05
C VAL A 93 -17.28 13.03 8.43
N PRO A 94 -18.17 12.52 9.31
CA PRO A 94 -18.42 13.12 10.62
C PRO A 94 -17.32 12.76 11.62
N ILE A 95 -16.16 13.42 11.49
CA ILE A 95 -15.01 13.23 12.39
C ILE A 95 -15.33 13.71 13.81
N ILE A 96 -16.05 14.82 13.92
CA ILE A 96 -16.48 15.38 15.20
C ILE A 96 -17.79 14.69 15.60
N PRO A 97 -17.86 14.08 16.81
CA PRO A 97 -19.08 13.48 17.31
C PRO A 97 -20.26 14.45 17.36
N PRO A 98 -21.51 14.00 17.15
CA PRO A 98 -22.68 14.87 17.13
C PRO A 98 -23.00 15.51 18.49
N ASP A 99 -22.53 14.92 19.59
CA ASP A 99 -22.65 15.45 20.97
C ASP A 99 -21.56 16.48 21.31
N PHE A 100 -20.67 16.80 20.37
CA PHE A 100 -19.63 17.80 20.57
C PHE A 100 -20.22 19.20 20.78
N CYS A 101 -19.93 19.76 21.96
CA CYS A 101 -20.34 21.13 22.28
C CYS A 101 -19.42 22.15 21.61
N VAL A 102 -19.76 22.56 20.39
CA VAL A 102 -19.04 23.62 19.66
C VAL A 102 -18.89 24.89 20.51
N PRO A 103 -19.94 25.44 21.17
CA PRO A 103 -19.81 26.64 21.99
C PRO A 103 -18.83 26.50 23.15
N CYS A 104 -18.70 25.30 23.72
CA CYS A 104 -17.79 25.01 24.83
C CYS A 104 -16.31 25.04 24.40
N GLU A 105 -16.05 24.93 23.10
CA GLU A 105 -14.71 24.76 22.53
C GLU A 105 -14.34 25.91 21.58
N MET A 106 -15.19 26.95 21.45
CA MET A 106 -14.96 28.11 20.55
C MET A 106 -13.69 28.91 20.87
N GLU A 107 -13.17 28.82 22.10
CA GLU A 107 -11.91 29.47 22.49
C GLU A 107 -10.67 28.65 22.12
N LYS A 108 -10.83 27.40 21.66
CA LYS A 108 -9.72 26.51 21.32
C LYS A 108 -9.43 26.52 19.83
N ASP A 109 -8.19 26.18 19.50
CA ASP A 109 -7.77 26.00 18.11
C ASP A 109 -8.50 24.79 17.50
N TRP A 110 -9.25 25.02 16.42
CA TRP A 110 -9.94 23.98 15.66
C TRP A 110 -8.97 22.89 15.19
N LYS A 111 -7.71 23.25 14.92
CA LYS A 111 -6.67 22.28 14.56
C LYS A 111 -6.44 21.27 15.69
N GLU A 112 -6.36 21.72 16.94
CA GLU A 112 -6.21 20.81 18.09
C GLU A 112 -7.43 19.90 18.26
N THR A 113 -8.61 20.43 17.99
CA THR A 113 -9.87 19.66 18.00
C THR A 113 -9.83 18.54 16.97
N TYR A 114 -9.48 18.86 15.71
CA TYR A 114 -9.36 17.86 14.66
C TYR A 114 -8.29 16.81 14.94
N ILE A 115 -7.14 17.22 15.50
CA ILE A 115 -6.11 16.28 15.94
C ILE A 115 -6.67 15.33 17.00
N ARG A 116 -7.35 15.86 18.03
CA ARG A 116 -7.92 15.05 19.12
C ARG A 116 -8.92 14.01 18.62
N TYR A 117 -9.81 14.39 17.71
CA TYR A 117 -10.87 13.51 17.20
C TYR A 117 -10.49 12.72 15.96
N SER A 118 -9.28 12.90 15.42
CA SER A 118 -8.79 12.10 14.30
C SER A 118 -7.62 11.19 14.65
N CYS A 119 -6.96 11.40 15.79
CA CYS A 119 -5.82 10.61 16.23
C CYS A 119 -6.26 9.43 17.13
N PRO A 120 -5.78 8.19 16.89
CA PRO A 120 -4.89 7.79 15.80
C PRO A 120 -5.64 7.72 14.45
N LEU A 121 -4.92 8.02 13.36
CA LEU A 121 -5.42 7.85 11.99
C LEU A 121 -4.60 6.74 11.32
N LEU A 122 -5.27 5.70 10.83
CA LEU A 122 -4.63 4.60 10.11
C LEU A 122 -5.17 4.56 8.69
N LEU A 123 -4.30 4.45 7.70
CA LEU A 123 -4.66 4.23 6.30
C LEU A 123 -4.12 2.88 5.86
N TYR A 124 -5.00 2.02 5.37
CA TYR A 124 -4.68 0.69 4.86
C TYR A 124 -4.63 0.72 3.35
N PHE A 125 -3.51 0.31 2.80
CA PHE A 125 -3.28 0.16 1.38
C PHE A 125 -3.11 -1.32 1.07
N ARG A 126 -3.73 -1.76 -0.03
CA ARG A 126 -3.54 -3.09 -0.58
C ARG A 126 -3.18 -2.96 -2.05
N ASP A 127 -2.06 -3.55 -2.42
CA ASP A 127 -1.52 -3.49 -3.79
C ASP A 127 -1.40 -2.04 -4.31
N GLY A 128 -1.06 -1.12 -3.40
CA GLY A 128 -0.90 0.31 -3.67
C GLY A 128 -2.18 1.14 -3.74
N ASN A 129 -3.36 0.56 -3.51
CA ASN A 129 -4.63 1.28 -3.47
C ASN A 129 -5.14 1.41 -2.03
N LEU A 130 -5.68 2.57 -1.67
CA LEU A 130 -6.29 2.80 -0.36
C LEU A 130 -7.59 2.00 -0.26
N THR A 131 -7.73 1.13 0.74
CA THR A 131 -8.91 0.29 0.94
C THR A 131 -9.71 0.67 2.19
N SER A 132 -9.04 1.08 3.27
CA SER A 132 -9.73 1.51 4.47
C SER A 132 -8.99 2.56 5.27
N ILE A 133 -9.74 3.30 6.08
CA ILE A 133 -9.24 4.33 7.00
C ILE A 133 -9.84 4.06 8.37
N VAL A 134 -9.04 4.10 9.44
CA VAL A 134 -9.53 4.02 10.83
C VAL A 134 -9.18 5.32 11.54
N ILE A 135 -10.15 5.91 12.23
CA ILE A 135 -10.03 7.23 12.85
C ILE A 135 -10.37 7.17 14.33
N SER A 136 -9.48 7.72 15.17
CA SER A 136 -9.67 7.98 16.61
C SER A 136 -10.14 6.78 17.43
N ARG A 137 -9.74 5.57 17.03
CA ARG A 137 -10.14 4.33 17.71
C ARG A 137 -9.00 3.32 17.72
N PHE A 138 -8.73 2.79 18.90
CA PHE A 138 -8.03 1.51 19.04
C PHE A 138 -9.06 0.47 19.48
N ASP A 139 -9.51 -0.33 18.52
CA ASP A 139 -10.37 -1.50 18.75
C ASP A 139 -9.84 -2.63 17.86
N PRO A 140 -9.30 -3.72 18.44
CA PRO A 140 -8.75 -4.84 17.67
C PRO A 140 -9.69 -5.39 16.61
N ASN A 141 -11.01 -5.42 16.87
CA ASN A 141 -11.98 -5.93 15.90
C ASN A 141 -12.12 -5.00 14.71
N VAL A 142 -12.14 -3.68 14.95
CA VAL A 142 -12.19 -2.67 13.87
C VAL A 142 -10.90 -2.69 13.07
N LEU A 143 -9.75 -2.80 13.73
CA LEU A 143 -8.45 -2.91 13.05
C LEU A 143 -8.38 -4.18 12.18
N PHE A 144 -8.91 -5.31 12.67
CA PHE A 144 -8.99 -6.55 11.89
C PHE A 144 -9.91 -6.38 10.68
N GLN A 145 -11.11 -5.82 10.87
CA GLN A 145 -12.06 -5.57 9.78
C GLN A 145 -11.49 -4.64 8.71
N ALA A 146 -10.83 -3.55 9.13
CA ALA A 146 -10.17 -2.61 8.25
C ALA A 146 -9.03 -3.28 7.46
N PHE A 147 -8.27 -4.16 8.10
CA PHE A 147 -7.17 -4.90 7.50
C PHE A 147 -7.63 -5.89 6.42
N ILE A 148 -8.63 -6.73 6.72
CA ILE A 148 -9.08 -7.76 5.78
C ILE A 148 -9.90 -7.20 4.62
N TYR A 149 -10.43 -5.98 4.75
CA TYR A 149 -11.26 -5.33 3.76
C TYR A 149 -10.51 -5.03 2.46
N SER A 150 -11.15 -5.34 1.32
CA SER A 150 -10.50 -5.37 0.00
C SER A 150 -11.42 -5.05 -1.16
N GLU A 151 -12.54 -4.38 -0.91
CA GLU A 151 -13.44 -3.95 -1.98
C GLU A 151 -12.91 -2.67 -2.66
N GLU A 152 -13.50 -2.31 -3.80
CA GLU A 152 -13.10 -1.12 -4.55
C GLU A 152 -13.41 0.19 -3.81
N SER A 153 -14.49 0.23 -3.03
CA SER A 153 -14.86 1.43 -2.26
C SER A 153 -14.08 1.52 -0.95
N VAL A 154 -13.70 2.72 -0.51
CA VAL A 154 -12.95 2.88 0.76
C VAL A 154 -13.90 3.00 1.94
N LYS A 155 -13.72 2.15 2.96
CA LYS A 155 -14.43 2.26 4.24
C LYS A 155 -13.65 3.10 5.22
N VAL A 156 -14.32 4.12 5.77
CA VAL A 156 -13.81 4.93 6.87
C VAL A 156 -14.51 4.48 8.15
N PHE A 157 -13.76 3.86 9.04
CA PHE A 157 -14.20 3.42 10.36
C PHE A 157 -13.97 4.55 11.36
N LEU A 158 -15.06 5.03 11.94
CA LEU A 158 -15.09 6.13 12.89
C LEU A 158 -15.31 5.61 14.31
N ARG A 159 -15.40 6.55 15.25
CA ARG A 159 -15.85 6.29 16.61
C ARG A 159 -17.33 5.82 16.62
N ASP A 160 -17.71 5.10 17.68
CA ASP A 160 -19.09 4.67 17.94
C ASP A 160 -19.69 3.77 16.83
N ASP A 161 -18.83 2.94 16.22
CA ASP A 161 -19.18 1.97 15.17
C ASP A 161 -19.78 2.59 13.89
N LEU A 162 -19.58 3.89 13.68
CA LEU A 162 -19.96 4.56 12.45
C LEU A 162 -19.01 4.17 11.31
N ILE A 163 -19.60 3.79 10.16
CA ILE A 163 -18.87 3.46 8.93
C ILE A 163 -19.33 4.43 7.84
N TYR A 164 -18.37 5.06 7.18
CA TYR A 164 -18.61 5.95 6.05
C TYR A 164 -17.96 5.37 4.78
N LEU A 165 -18.65 5.47 3.64
CA LEU A 165 -18.11 5.09 2.34
C LEU A 165 -17.55 6.32 1.64
N LEU A 166 -16.24 6.34 1.42
CA LEU A 166 -15.57 7.44 0.75
C LEU A 166 -15.76 7.34 -0.77
N LYS A 167 -15.97 8.48 -1.42
CA LYS A 167 -16.04 8.56 -2.89
C LYS A 167 -14.66 8.35 -3.52
N ASP A 168 -14.66 7.86 -4.75
CA ASP A 168 -13.42 7.59 -5.50
C ASP A 168 -12.55 8.84 -5.70
N ASP A 169 -13.14 10.02 -5.90
CA ASP A 169 -12.38 11.28 -6.07
C ASP A 169 -11.55 11.61 -4.82
N ALA A 170 -12.15 11.49 -3.63
CA ALA A 170 -11.46 11.71 -2.39
C ALA A 170 -10.44 10.62 -2.06
N ARG A 171 -10.72 9.36 -2.42
CA ARG A 171 -9.72 8.27 -2.39
C ARG A 171 -8.49 8.68 -3.20
N MET A 172 -8.68 9.06 -4.46
CA MET A 172 -7.56 9.44 -5.35
C MET A 172 -6.77 10.64 -4.79
N ARG A 173 -7.45 11.67 -4.27
CA ARG A 173 -6.79 12.83 -3.64
C ARG A 173 -5.93 12.42 -2.43
N ILE A 174 -6.41 11.50 -1.58
CA ILE A 174 -5.62 10.98 -0.45
C ILE A 174 -4.44 10.12 -0.93
N GLU A 175 -4.67 9.25 -1.91
CA GLU A 175 -3.59 8.44 -2.49
C GLU A 175 -2.50 9.32 -3.11
N ASP A 176 -2.86 10.38 -3.81
CA ASP A 176 -1.91 11.29 -4.46
C ASP A 176 -1.03 12.06 -3.44
N LEU A 177 -1.58 12.38 -2.26
CA LEU A 177 -0.80 12.94 -1.14
C LEU A 177 0.35 12.00 -0.72
N LEU A 178 0.15 10.69 -0.86
CA LEU A 178 1.09 9.65 -0.44
C LEU A 178 1.97 9.12 -1.60
N LYS A 179 1.44 9.09 -2.84
CA LYS A 179 2.12 8.58 -4.05
C LYS A 179 3.35 9.39 -4.46
N GLY A 180 3.40 10.70 -4.16
CA GLY A 180 4.56 11.55 -4.42
C GLY A 180 5.85 11.13 -3.68
N ARG A 181 5.79 10.04 -2.91
CA ARG A 181 6.87 9.53 -2.05
C ARG A 181 7.21 8.06 -2.29
N LYS A 182 6.69 7.41 -3.33
CA LYS A 182 7.27 6.15 -3.79
C LYS A 182 8.70 6.45 -4.21
N GLU A 183 9.65 6.22 -3.30
CA GLU A 183 11.04 6.04 -3.64
C GLU A 183 11.09 5.15 -4.87
N VAL A 184 11.84 5.59 -5.88
CA VAL A 184 12.05 4.88 -7.15
C VAL A 184 12.16 3.39 -6.84
N SER A 185 11.13 2.61 -7.18
CA SER A 185 11.05 1.23 -6.73
C SER A 185 12.28 0.51 -7.25
N MET A 186 12.93 -0.28 -6.38
CA MET A 186 14.08 -1.11 -6.76
C MET A 186 13.75 -2.08 -7.91
N GLU A 187 12.48 -2.22 -8.29
CA GLU A 187 12.07 -2.92 -9.50
C GLU A 187 12.70 -2.30 -10.77
N PHE A 188 12.87 -0.97 -10.86
CA PHE A 188 13.60 -0.38 -11.99
C PHE A 188 15.07 -0.85 -12.03
N LEU A 189 15.70 -1.00 -10.86
CA LEU A 189 17.05 -1.55 -10.76
C LEU A 189 17.10 -3.05 -11.10
N SER A 190 16.02 -3.78 -10.82
CA SER A 190 15.88 -5.19 -11.21
C SER A 190 15.67 -5.38 -12.73
N LEU A 191 15.15 -4.35 -13.41
CA LEU A 191 14.94 -4.32 -14.86
C LEU A 191 16.17 -3.87 -15.63
N LEU A 192 17.12 -3.17 -14.99
CA LEU A 192 18.37 -2.74 -15.62
C LEU A 192 19.15 -3.87 -16.31
N PRO A 193 19.37 -5.05 -15.69
CA PRO A 193 20.02 -6.18 -16.35
C PRO A 193 19.30 -6.65 -17.62
N ILE A 194 17.96 -6.61 -17.63
CA ILE A 194 17.13 -7.02 -18.78
C ILE A 194 17.26 -5.99 -19.91
N ILE A 195 17.23 -4.70 -19.57
CA ILE A 195 17.42 -3.60 -20.53
C ILE A 195 18.82 -3.65 -21.14
N VAL A 196 19.85 -3.90 -20.33
CA VAL A 196 21.24 -4.04 -20.79
C VAL A 196 21.41 -5.26 -21.70
N MET A 197 20.81 -6.40 -21.37
CA MET A 197 20.83 -7.59 -22.22
C MET A 197 20.11 -7.37 -23.55
N ALA A 198 18.96 -6.70 -23.56
CA ALA A 198 18.22 -6.39 -24.77
C ALA A 198 19.03 -5.45 -25.70
N ALA A 199 19.67 -4.43 -25.13
CA ALA A 199 20.54 -3.52 -25.88
C ALA A 199 21.78 -4.22 -26.46
N LEU A 200 22.36 -5.18 -25.74
CA LEU A 200 23.50 -5.97 -26.22
C LEU A 200 23.13 -6.91 -27.38
N ILE A 201 21.90 -7.45 -27.36
CA ILE A 201 21.39 -8.31 -28.45
C ILE A 201 21.11 -7.49 -29.72
N ASP A 202 20.55 -6.29 -29.57
CA ASP A 202 20.23 -5.42 -30.72
C ASP A 202 21.48 -4.80 -31.38
N ALA A 203 22.57 -4.66 -30.61
CA ALA A 203 23.84 -4.14 -31.10
C ALA A 203 24.73 -5.18 -31.81
N ALA A 204 24.34 -6.47 -31.81
CA ALA A 204 25.11 -7.59 -32.36
C ALA A 204 24.56 -8.07 -33.71
#